data_AF-A0A061NFD6-F1
#
_entry.id   AF-A0A061NFD6-F1
#
_cell.length_a   1.000
_cell.length_b   1.000
_cell.length_c   1.000
_cell.angle_alpha   90.00
_cell.angle_beta   90.00
_cell.angle_gamma   90.00
#
_symmetry.space_group_name_H-M   'P 1'
#
loop_
_entity.id
_entity.type
_entity.pdbx_description
1 polymer ?
#
loop_
_entity_poly.entity_id
_entity_poly.type
_entity_poly.pdbx_seq_one_letter_code
_entity_poly.pdbx_strand_id
1 'polypeptide(L)'
;MVNRTRYDCSDFTNIRNIQQMVYQSPGGFEAVQKPYFYQRARDQDVELARRLIRGEQFHPGERALWFFRPDAPCPGEWFGQPLSGQFKAHCFYNPTYSECPQVY
;
A
#
# COMPACT_ATOMS: atom_id res chain seq x y z
N MET A 1 2.17 -1.54 -0.06
CA MET A 1 2.64 -2.31 1.12
C MET A 1 4.16 -2.22 1.23
N VAL A 2 4.93 -2.97 0.42
CA VAL A 2 6.41 -2.95 0.47
C VAL A 2 6.99 -1.56 0.24
N ASN A 3 6.39 -0.76 -0.67
CA ASN A 3 6.80 0.62 -0.92
C ASN A 3 6.82 1.49 0.35
N ARG A 4 5.88 1.29 1.29
CA ARG A 4 5.82 2.04 2.55
C ARG A 4 6.92 1.67 3.55
N THR A 5 7.59 0.52 3.36
CA THR A 5 8.77 0.12 4.13
C THR A 5 10.07 0.48 3.41
N ARG A 6 10.01 0.60 2.08
CA ARG A 6 11.17 0.92 1.24
C ARG A 6 11.47 2.43 1.20
N TYR A 7 10.43 3.25 1.20
CA TYR A 7 10.54 4.70 1.04
C TYR A 7 10.05 5.39 2.32
N ASP A 8 10.88 6.29 2.85
CA ASP A 8 10.69 6.97 4.13
C ASP A 8 10.21 8.41 3.84
N CYS A 9 8.95 8.54 3.44
CA CYS A 9 8.39 9.78 2.88
C CYS A 9 6.87 9.86 3.02
N SER A 10 6.27 11.01 2.65
CA SER A 10 4.83 11.27 2.80
C SER A 10 4.39 11.00 4.26
N ASP A 11 3.24 10.37 4.46
CA ASP A 11 2.75 9.96 5.79
C ASP A 11 3.40 8.66 6.31
N PHE A 12 4.35 8.07 5.56
CA PHE A 12 4.97 6.77 5.86
C PHE A 12 6.41 6.93 6.33
N THR A 13 6.62 7.79 7.32
CA THR A 13 7.96 7.99 7.90
C THR A 13 8.23 7.03 9.05
N ASN A 14 9.50 6.67 9.24
CA ASN A 14 9.99 5.79 10.32
C ASN A 14 9.44 4.34 10.31
N ILE A 15 9.02 3.84 9.15
CA ILE A 15 8.58 2.46 8.97
C ILE A 15 9.76 1.60 8.51
N ARG A 16 10.39 0.89 9.46
CA ARG A 16 11.64 0.16 9.20
C ARG A 16 11.45 -1.33 8.91
N ASN A 17 10.26 -1.86 9.16
CA ASN A 17 9.96 -3.26 8.88
C ASN A 17 8.48 -3.48 8.55
N ILE A 18 8.18 -4.67 8.04
CA ILE A 18 6.82 -5.05 7.61
C ILE A 18 5.85 -5.04 8.79
N GLN A 19 6.28 -5.42 10.00
CA GLN A 19 5.39 -5.40 11.16
C GLN A 19 4.95 -3.97 11.51
N GLN A 20 5.88 -3.02 11.59
CA GLN A 20 5.56 -1.61 11.81
C GLN A 20 4.61 -1.06 10.74
N MET A 21 4.83 -1.43 9.47
CA MET A 21 3.96 -1.05 8.36
C MET A 21 2.55 -1.64 8.48
N VAL A 22 2.42 -2.89 8.94
CA VAL A 22 1.12 -3.55 9.15
C VAL A 22 0.33 -2.88 10.28
N TYR A 23 1.00 -2.59 11.40
CA TYR A 23 0.40 -2.06 12.63
C TYR A 23 0.36 -0.52 12.69
N GLN A 24 0.76 0.18 11.63
CA GLN A 24 0.76 1.64 11.59
C GLN A 24 -0.63 2.23 11.89
N SER A 25 -0.68 3.31 12.66
CA SER A 25 -1.90 4.08 12.90
C SER A 25 -1.56 5.56 13.01
N PRO A 26 -2.17 6.46 12.21
CA PRO A 26 -3.16 6.22 11.16
C PRO A 26 -2.56 5.60 9.88
N GLY A 27 -3.42 5.10 8.98
CA GLY A 27 -3.01 4.65 7.63
C GLY A 27 -2.59 3.19 7.48
N GLY A 28 -2.58 2.39 8.56
CA GLY A 28 -2.37 0.94 8.50
C GLY A 28 -3.63 0.14 8.10
N PHE A 29 -3.55 -1.18 8.24
CA PHE A 29 -4.60 -2.08 7.76
C PHE A 29 -5.73 -2.24 8.78
N GLU A 30 -6.98 -2.10 8.32
CA GLU A 30 -8.18 -2.38 9.14
C GLU A 30 -8.18 -3.82 9.67
N ALA A 31 -7.62 -4.76 8.91
CA ALA A 31 -7.57 -6.18 9.27
C ALA A 31 -7.02 -6.44 10.66
N VAL A 32 -6.02 -5.65 11.11
CA VAL A 32 -5.40 -5.78 12.45
C VAL A 32 -6.42 -5.66 13.59
N GLN A 33 -7.52 -4.95 13.37
CA GLN A 33 -8.60 -4.76 14.34
C GLN A 33 -9.64 -5.90 14.35
N LYS A 34 -9.51 -6.88 13.45
CA LYS A 34 -10.50 -7.95 13.27
C LYS A 34 -9.93 -9.29 13.74
N PRO A 35 -10.73 -10.16 14.39
CA PRO A 35 -10.24 -11.44 14.90
C PRO A 35 -9.59 -12.36 13.86
N TYR A 36 -10.03 -12.27 12.58
CA TYR A 36 -9.49 -13.11 11.51
C TYR A 36 -8.01 -12.85 11.22
N PHE A 37 -7.46 -11.70 11.59
CA PHE A 37 -6.06 -11.37 11.37
C PHE A 37 -5.11 -12.33 12.10
N TYR A 38 -5.55 -12.90 13.23
CA TYR A 38 -4.77 -13.85 14.02
C TYR A 38 -4.98 -15.30 13.59
N GLN A 39 -5.79 -15.55 12.56
CA GLN A 39 -5.96 -16.87 11.98
C GLN A 39 -4.84 -17.16 10.97
N ARG A 40 -4.69 -18.43 10.60
CA ARG A 40 -3.71 -18.85 9.60
C ARG A 40 -3.98 -18.17 8.25
N ALA A 41 -2.95 -17.56 7.67
CA ALA A 41 -3.01 -17.02 6.32
C ALA A 41 -3.20 -18.15 5.28
N ARG A 42 -3.92 -17.86 4.19
CA ARG A 42 -4.09 -18.81 3.09
C ARG A 42 -2.79 -18.92 2.31
N ASP A 43 -2.44 -20.12 1.83
CA ASP A 43 -1.17 -20.35 1.15
C ASP A 43 -0.99 -19.47 -0.10
N GLN A 44 -2.08 -19.17 -0.81
CA GLN A 44 -2.06 -18.24 -1.95
C GLN A 44 -1.64 -16.81 -1.57
N ASP A 45 -2.05 -16.31 -0.40
CA ASP A 45 -1.71 -14.96 0.06
C ASP A 45 -0.24 -14.91 0.49
N VAL A 46 0.24 -15.99 1.11
CA VAL A 46 1.65 -16.16 1.48
C VAL A 46 2.53 -16.15 0.23
N GLU A 47 2.15 -16.86 -0.83
CA GLU A 47 2.91 -16.85 -2.08
C GLU A 47 2.91 -15.47 -2.73
N LEU A 48 1.76 -14.78 -2.79
CA LEU A 48 1.69 -13.41 -3.31
C LEU A 48 2.58 -12.45 -2.50
N ALA A 49 2.60 -12.56 -1.17
CA ALA A 49 3.47 -11.75 -0.32
C ALA A 49 4.96 -12.03 -0.61
N ARG A 50 5.35 -13.30 -0.81
CA ARG A 50 6.73 -13.67 -1.18
C ARG A 50 7.16 -13.08 -2.51
N ARG A 51 6.28 -13.10 -3.52
CA ARG A 51 6.53 -12.47 -4.83
C ARG A 51 6.85 -10.99 -4.69
N LEU A 52 6.05 -10.26 -3.90
CA LEU A 52 6.29 -8.84 -3.60
C LEU A 52 7.62 -8.60 -2.87
N ILE A 53 7.94 -9.43 -1.86
CA ILE A 53 9.21 -9.32 -1.13
C ILE A 53 10.42 -9.60 -2.02
N ARG A 54 10.29 -10.50 -3.00
CA ARG A 54 11.31 -10.76 -4.03
C ARG A 54 11.47 -9.63 -5.04
N GLY A 55 10.65 -8.58 -4.97
CA GLY A 55 10.74 -7.41 -5.84
C GLY A 55 9.89 -7.50 -7.10
N GLU A 56 8.99 -8.48 -7.22
CA GLU A 56 8.02 -8.49 -8.32
C GLU A 56 7.11 -7.26 -8.22
N GLN A 57 7.00 -6.53 -9.32
CA GLN A 57 6.17 -5.34 -9.44
C GLN A 57 4.89 -5.66 -10.22
N PHE A 58 3.78 -5.07 -9.77
CA PHE A 58 2.47 -5.28 -10.38
C PHE A 58 1.79 -3.94 -10.58
N HIS A 59 1.23 -3.76 -11.77
CA HIS A 59 0.35 -2.64 -12.06
C HIS A 59 -0.96 -2.75 -11.28
N PRO A 60 -1.50 -1.65 -10.68
CA PRO A 60 -1.03 -0.26 -10.67
C PRO A 60 -0.22 0.14 -9.41
N GLY A 61 0.35 -0.84 -8.71
CA GLY A 61 0.96 -0.69 -7.38
C GLY A 61 2.48 -0.50 -7.38
N GLU A 62 3.13 -0.32 -8.53
CA GLU A 62 4.59 -0.27 -8.66
C GLU A 62 5.20 0.82 -7.77
N ARG A 63 4.54 1.99 -7.72
CA ARG A 63 4.95 3.17 -6.94
C ARG A 63 3.91 3.65 -5.94
N ALA A 64 2.75 3.01 -5.90
CA ALA A 64 1.64 3.47 -5.09
C ALA A 64 1.97 3.35 -3.60
N LEU A 65 1.77 4.44 -2.87
CA LEU A 65 1.83 4.46 -1.39
C LEU A 65 0.43 4.36 -0.79
N TRP A 66 -0.59 4.75 -1.54
CA TRP A 66 -1.97 4.86 -1.07
C TRP A 66 -2.90 3.99 -1.90
N PHE A 67 -3.90 3.43 -1.24
CA PHE A 67 -4.99 2.75 -1.90
C PHE A 67 -6.25 2.80 -1.03
N PHE A 68 -7.41 2.84 -1.66
CA PHE A 68 -8.69 2.67 -0.98
C PHE A 68 -9.75 2.14 -1.96
N ARG A 69 -10.89 1.68 -1.42
CA ARG A 69 -12.04 1.25 -2.19
C ARG A 69 -13.13 2.34 -2.11
N PRO A 70 -13.32 3.18 -3.14
CA PRO A 70 -14.45 4.10 -3.20
C PRO A 70 -15.76 3.35 -3.49
N ASP A 71 -16.89 3.97 -3.11
CA ASP A 71 -18.24 3.55 -3.55
C ASP A 71 -18.62 4.13 -4.93
N ALA A 72 -17.73 4.92 -5.53
CA ALA A 72 -17.86 5.60 -6.82
C ALA A 72 -16.65 5.26 -7.73
N PRO A 73 -16.62 5.69 -9.01
CA PRO A 73 -15.43 5.57 -9.83
C PRO A 73 -14.19 6.18 -9.15
N CYS A 74 -12.99 5.65 -9.45
CA CYS A 74 -11.75 6.15 -8.87
C CYS A 74 -11.59 7.67 -9.11
N PRO A 75 -11.49 8.48 -8.04
CA PRO A 75 -11.11 9.87 -8.18
C PRO A 75 -9.77 9.99 -8.91
N GLY A 76 -9.64 10.98 -9.80
CA GLY A 76 -8.38 11.25 -10.51
C GLY A 76 -7.24 11.66 -9.57
N GLU A 77 -7.58 12.16 -8.39
CA GLU A 77 -6.66 12.52 -7.33
C GLU A 77 -7.26 12.19 -5.96
N TRP A 78 -6.41 11.87 -4.98
CA TRP A 78 -6.79 11.69 -3.59
C TRP A 78 -5.73 12.30 -2.67
N PHE A 79 -6.11 13.28 -1.85
CA PHE A 79 -5.20 14.06 -0.99
C PHE A 79 -3.97 14.62 -1.73
N GLY A 80 -4.13 15.24 -2.91
CA GLY A 80 -2.99 15.76 -3.68
C GLY A 80 -2.27 14.70 -4.52
N GLN A 81 -2.60 13.42 -4.37
CA GLN A 81 -1.88 12.32 -5.03
C GLN A 81 -2.59 11.85 -6.29
N PRO A 82 -1.92 11.78 -7.45
CA PRO A 82 -2.54 11.34 -8.71
C PRO A 82 -2.87 9.84 -8.72
N LEU A 83 -3.96 9.49 -9.39
CA LEU A 83 -4.36 8.12 -9.64
C LEU A 83 -3.30 7.38 -10.49
N SER A 84 -2.77 6.29 -9.94
CA SER A 84 -1.90 5.33 -10.65
C SER A 84 -2.72 4.39 -11.52
N GLY A 85 -3.88 3.96 -11.02
CA GLY A 85 -4.79 3.07 -11.71
C GLY A 85 -5.71 2.32 -10.74
N GLN A 86 -6.45 1.37 -11.28
CA GLN A 86 -7.41 0.56 -10.53
C GLN A 86 -7.09 -0.91 -10.69
N PHE A 87 -7.11 -1.66 -9.58
CA PHE A 87 -7.11 -3.12 -9.62
C PHE A 87 -8.31 -3.65 -8.84
N LYS A 88 -9.21 -4.34 -9.55
CA LYS A 88 -10.51 -4.77 -9.03
C LYS A 88 -11.25 -3.56 -8.41
N ALA A 89 -11.59 -3.63 -7.12
CA ALA A 89 -12.31 -2.57 -6.44
C ALA A 89 -11.41 -1.49 -5.82
N HIS A 90 -10.07 -1.62 -5.88
CA HIS A 90 -9.16 -0.68 -5.21
C HIS A 90 -8.52 0.27 -6.22
N CYS A 91 -8.54 1.56 -5.87
CA CYS A 91 -7.84 2.62 -6.59
C CYS A 91 -6.49 2.86 -5.91
N PHE A 92 -5.43 3.03 -6.69
CA PHE A 92 -4.06 3.19 -6.22
C PHE A 92 -3.54 4.57 -6.59
N TYR A 93 -2.84 5.23 -5.67
CA TYR A 93 -2.34 6.60 -5.85
C TYR A 93 -0.84 6.68 -5.62
N ASN A 94 -0.15 7.31 -6.56
CA ASN A 94 1.30 7.51 -6.48
C ASN A 94 1.59 8.82 -5.76
N PRO A 95 2.67 8.87 -4.95
CA PRO A 95 3.10 10.13 -4.39
C PRO A 95 3.56 11.06 -5.50
N THR A 96 3.38 12.37 -5.32
CA THR A 96 4.04 13.36 -6.18
C THR A 96 5.56 13.33 -5.98
N TYR A 97 6.33 13.71 -7.00
CA TYR A 97 7.79 13.80 -6.88
C TYR A 97 8.22 14.76 -5.78
N SER A 98 7.51 15.88 -5.62
CA SER A 98 7.77 16.87 -4.56
C SER A 98 7.59 16.31 -3.16
N GLU A 99 6.69 15.34 -2.98
CA GLU A 99 6.38 14.78 -1.66
C GLU A 99 7.23 13.54 -1.35
N CYS A 100 7.53 12.73 -2.35
CA CYS A 100 8.41 11.58 -2.19
C CYS A 100 9.32 11.38 -3.41
N PRO A 101 10.45 12.09 -3.46
CA PRO A 101 11.44 11.92 -4.53
C PRO A 101 11.99 10.48 -4.59
N GLN A 102 12.07 9.80 -3.44
CA GLN A 102 12.69 8.47 -3.34
C GLN A 102 11.96 7.35 -4.12
N VAL A 103 10.69 7.55 -4.47
CA VAL A 103 9.87 6.60 -5.22
C VAL A 103 10.15 6.64 -6.73
N TYR A 104 10.78 7.71 -7.21
CA TYR A 104 11.13 7.96 -8.61
C TYR A 104 12.62 7.75 -8.85
#